data_AF-A0A5K0VUM7-F1
#
_entry.id   AF-A0A5K0VUM7-F1
#
_cell.length_a   1.000
_cell.length_b   1.000
_cell.length_c   1.000
_cell.angle_alpha   90.00
_cell.angle_beta   90.00
_cell.angle_gamma   90.00
#
_symmetry.space_group_name_H-M   'P 1'
#
loop_
_entity.id
_entity.type
_entity.pdbx_description
1 polymer ?
#
loop_
_entity_poly.entity_id
_entity_poly.type
_entity_poly.pdbx_seq_one_letter_code
_entity_poly.pdbx_strand_id
1 'polypeptide(L)' 'DHGQIVGEVLVYKHPGLHFGDIHRFSSTYIEELPNFVGNSKFAIFFPTQGPRSAADEIANSDFDGDMYWVSLNSK' A
#
# COMPACT_ATOMS: atom_id res chain seq x y z
N ASP A 1 3.48 19.66 3.73
CA ASP A 1 2.52 18.60 4.09
C ASP A 1 2.18 17.76 2.87
N HIS A 2 2.31 16.43 2.96
CA HIS A 2 2.22 15.54 1.80
C HIS A 2 0.81 15.00 1.51
N GLY A 3 -0.21 15.49 2.21
CA GLY A 3 -1.62 15.15 1.96
C GLY A 3 -1.90 13.64 1.93
N GLN A 4 -3.08 13.29 1.44
CA GLN A 4 -3.41 11.91 1.10
C GLN A 4 -3.01 11.64 -0.35
N ILE A 5 -2.55 10.42 -0.60
CA ILE A 5 -2.16 9.98 -1.94
C ILE A 5 -3.39 9.38 -2.62
N VAL A 6 -3.79 9.95 -3.77
CA VAL A 6 -4.94 9.48 -4.56
C VAL A 6 -4.50 9.30 -6.02
N GLY A 7 -4.95 8.21 -6.65
CA GLY A 7 -4.61 7.85 -8.02
C GLY A 7 -3.76 6.58 -8.12
N GLU A 8 -3.26 6.30 -9.32
CA GLU A 8 -2.44 5.12 -9.58
C GLU A 8 -1.08 5.22 -8.86
N VAL A 9 -0.74 4.17 -8.12
CA VAL A 9 0.51 4.06 -7.36
C VAL A 9 1.19 2.72 -7.61
N LEU A 10 2.52 2.74 -7.58
CA LEU A 10 3.34 1.53 -7.48
C LEU A 10 3.71 1.29 -6.03
N VAL A 11 3.59 0.04 -5.59
CA VAL A 11 3.90 -0.41 -4.23
C VAL A 11 4.89 -1.57 -4.29
N TYR A 12 5.93 -1.49 -3.47
CA TYR A 12 7.02 -2.45 -3.40
C TYR A 12 7.55 -2.59 -1.97
N LYS A 13 8.03 -3.77 -1.58
CA LYS A 13 8.76 -3.99 -0.33
C LYS A 13 10.20 -4.40 -0.61
N HIS A 14 11.16 -3.82 0.11
CA HIS A 14 12.56 -4.24 0.06
C HIS A 14 12.86 -5.32 1.11
N PRO A 15 13.60 -6.39 0.78
CA PRO A 15 14.06 -6.77 -0.56
C PRO A 15 12.99 -7.56 -1.33
N GLY A 16 12.59 -7.07 -2.50
CA GLY A 16 11.84 -7.86 -3.48
C GLY A 16 12.79 -8.53 -4.47
N LEU A 17 12.52 -9.80 -4.78
CA LEU A 17 13.37 -10.68 -5.58
C LEU A 17 12.74 -11.05 -6.92
N HIS A 18 11.44 -10.79 -7.08
CA HIS A 18 10.69 -11.11 -8.27
C HIS A 18 9.94 -9.87 -8.79
N PHE A 19 9.76 -9.76 -10.12
CA PHE A 19 9.00 -8.63 -10.70
C PHE A 19 7.55 -8.59 -10.21
N GLY A 20 7.02 -9.75 -9.84
CA GLY A 20 5.71 -9.89 -9.21
C GLY A 20 5.62 -9.22 -7.85
N ASP A 21 6.72 -8.90 -7.16
CA ASP A 21 6.69 -8.19 -5.88
C ASP A 21 6.36 -6.69 -6.04
N ILE A 22 6.24 -6.19 -7.28
CA ILE A 22 5.87 -4.80 -7.58
C ILE A 22 4.42 -4.78 -8.05
N HIS A 23 3.58 -4.11 -7.28
CA HIS A 23 2.14 -4.05 -7.54
C HIS A 23 1.72 -2.63 -7.94
N ARG A 24 0.80 -2.53 -8.90
CA ARG A 24 0.09 -1.29 -9.20
C ARG A 24 -1.27 -1.30 -8.53
N PHE A 25 -1.56 -0.26 -7.76
CA PHE A 25 -2.86 -0.07 -7.11
C PHE A 25 -3.50 1.25 -7.52
N SER A 26 -4.83 1.31 -7.43
CA SER A 26 -5.58 2.55 -7.49
C SER A 26 -5.84 3.04 -6.07
N SER A 27 -5.08 4.04 -5.63
CA SER A 27 -5.22 4.63 -4.29
C SER A 27 -6.46 5.52 -4.23
N THR A 28 -7.31 5.28 -3.24
CA THR A 28 -8.55 6.02 -3.03
C THR A 28 -8.63 6.54 -1.61
N TYR A 29 -9.27 7.71 -1.44
CA TYR A 29 -9.56 8.24 -0.12
C TYR A 29 -10.91 7.71 0.37
N ILE A 30 -10.94 7.22 1.62
CA ILE A 30 -12.14 6.76 2.30
C ILE A 30 -12.36 7.68 3.50
N GLU A 31 -13.45 8.47 3.45
CA GLU A 31 -13.78 9.50 4.45
C GLU A 31 -14.02 8.92 5.86
N GLU A 32 -14.48 7.68 5.94
CA GLU A 32 -14.74 7.00 7.21
C GLU A 32 -13.44 6.53 7.90
N LEU A 33 -12.38 6.26 7.13
CA LEU A 33 -11.15 5.64 7.64
C LEU A 33 -10.47 6.45 8.75
N PRO A 34 -10.30 7.79 8.64
CA PRO A 34 -9.72 8.62 9.69
C PRO A 34 -10.39 8.47 11.06
N ASN A 35 -11.69 8.18 11.11
CA ASN A 35 -12.42 7.97 12.37
C ASN A 35 -12.02 6.67 13.08
N PHE A 36 -11.54 5.68 12.33
CA PHE A 36 -11.11 4.38 12.87
C PHE A 36 -9.63 4.35 13.22
N VAL A 37 -8.77 4.90 12.35
CA VAL A 37 -7.31 4.76 12.45
C VAL A 37 -6.62 5.96 13.10
N GLY A 38 -7.34 7.08 13.24
CA GLY A 38 -6.78 8.32 13.78
C GLY A 38 -5.76 8.96 12.84
N ASN A 39 -4.71 9.56 13.40
CA ASN A 39 -3.70 10.29 12.64
C ASN A 39 -2.62 9.35 12.05
N SER A 40 -2.97 8.61 11.00
CA SER A 40 -2.08 7.65 10.33
C SER A 40 -1.37 8.27 9.11
N LYS A 41 -0.52 9.28 9.34
CA LYS A 41 0.11 10.09 8.28
C LYS A 41 0.95 9.28 7.27
N PHE A 42 1.47 8.12 7.66
CA PHE A 42 2.38 7.29 6.84
C PHE A 42 1.95 5.83 6.75
N ALA A 43 0.68 5.53 7.00
CA ALA A 43 0.15 4.18 6.85
C ALA A 43 -0.40 3.96 5.43
N ILE A 44 -0.23 2.75 4.92
CA ILE A 44 -0.94 2.23 3.75
C ILE A 44 -1.96 1.20 4.23
N PHE A 45 -3.16 1.24 3.68
CA PHE A 45 -4.23 0.29 4.00
C PHE A 45 -4.55 -0.52 2.75
N PHE A 46 -4.39 -1.83 2.85
CA PHE A 46 -4.71 -2.75 1.77
C PHE A 46 -6.12 -3.31 1.94
N PRO A 47 -6.82 -3.63 0.84
CA PRO A 47 -8.10 -4.32 0.92
C PRO A 47 -7.90 -5.72 1.53
N THR A 48 -8.87 -6.14 2.35
CA THR A 48 -8.91 -7.50 2.91
C THR A 48 -9.65 -8.49 2.01
N GLN A 49 -9.92 -8.09 0.77
CA GLN A 49 -10.66 -8.86 -0.22
C GLN A 49 -9.71 -9.37 -1.31
N GLY A 50 -10.03 -10.52 -1.87
CA GLY A 50 -9.24 -11.16 -2.93
C GLY A 50 -8.86 -12.59 -2.56
N PRO A 51 -8.21 -13.32 -3.48
CA PRO A 51 -7.78 -14.69 -3.25
C PRO A 51 -6.58 -14.80 -2.29
N ARG A 52 -5.84 -13.70 -2.10
CA ARG A 52 -4.64 -13.59 -1.27
C ARG A 52 -4.48 -12.15 -0.80
N SER A 53 -3.79 -11.93 0.32
CA SER A 53 -3.52 -10.59 0.82
C SER A 53 -2.46 -9.88 -0.04
N ALA A 54 -2.60 -8.56 -0.21
CA ALA A 54 -1.60 -7.75 -0.92
C ALA A 54 -0.19 -7.85 -0.32
N ALA A 55 -0.05 -8.00 1.01
CA ALA A 55 1.25 -8.21 1.64
C ALA A 55 1.89 -9.53 1.22
N ASP A 56 1.17 -10.65 1.32
CA ASP A 56 1.69 -11.95 0.88
C ASP A 56 2.07 -11.96 -0.62
N GLU A 57 1.30 -11.25 -1.46
CA GLU A 57 1.66 -11.08 -2.88
C GLU A 57 2.96 -10.28 -3.08
N ILE A 58 3.26 -9.33 -2.19
CA ILE A 58 4.44 -8.47 -2.26
C ILE A 58 5.54 -9.06 -1.38
N ALA A 59 6.41 -9.88 -1.96
CA ALA A 59 7.57 -10.46 -1.28
C ALA A 59 7.22 -11.33 -0.04
N ASN A 60 6.09 -12.05 -0.05
CA ASN A 60 5.62 -12.89 1.07
C ASN A 60 5.61 -12.13 2.41
N SER A 61 5.20 -10.86 2.37
CA SER A 61 5.14 -9.93 3.51
C SER A 61 3.92 -10.20 4.38
N ASP A 62 3.87 -9.58 5.56
CA ASP A 62 2.66 -9.49 6.36
C ASP A 62 2.43 -8.05 6.88
N PHE A 63 1.67 -7.90 7.97
CA PHE A 63 1.29 -6.60 8.54
C PHE A 63 1.82 -6.40 9.97
N ASP A 64 2.98 -6.97 10.31
CA ASP A 64 3.56 -6.92 11.67
C ASP A 64 4.48 -5.70 11.93
N GLY A 65 4.60 -4.80 10.96
CA GLY A 65 5.54 -3.66 10.98
C GLY A 65 6.22 -3.41 9.63
N ASP A 66 5.87 -4.20 8.61
CA ASP A 66 6.38 -4.09 7.27
C ASP A 66 6.18 -2.70 6.63
N MET A 67 7.23 -2.26 5.94
CA MET A 67 7.30 -0.95 5.30
C MET A 67 7.34 -1.11 3.78
N TYR A 68 6.51 -0.32 3.12
CA TYR A 68 6.40 -0.32 1.66
C TYR A 68 6.89 1.00 1.07
N TRP A 69 7.59 0.90 -0.05
CA TRP A 69 7.85 2.01 -0.92
C TRP A 69 6.62 2.26 -1.80
N VAL A 70 6.14 3.50 -1.80
CA VAL A 70 4.98 3.94 -2.59
C VAL A 70 5.42 5.03 -3.55
N SER A 71 5.09 4.88 -4.82
CA SER A 71 5.44 5.83 -5.88
C SER A 71 4.25 6.26 -6.71
N LEU A 72 4.13 7.58 -6.85
CA LEU A 72 3.17 8.26 -7.72
C LEU A 72 3.74 8.56 -9.10
N ASN A 73 4.90 7.99 -9.44
CA ASN A 73 5.56 8.34 -10.69
C ASN A 73 4.67 7.94 -11.88
N SER A 74 4.29 8.94 -12.68
CA SER A 74 3.42 8.80 -13.83
C SER A 74 4.15 8.44 -15.13
N LYS A 75 5.46 8.14 -15.04
CA LYS A 75 6.35 7.88 -16.17
C LYS A 75 7.24 6.66 -15.96
#